data_AF-A0A951JGG7-F1
#
_entry.id   AF-A0A951JGG7-F1
#
_cell.length_a   1.000
_cell.length_b   1.000
_cell.length_c   1.000
_cell.angle_alpha   90.00
_cell.angle_beta   90.00
_cell.angle_gamma   90.00
#
_symmetry.space_group_name_H-M   'P 1'
#
loop_
_entity.id
_entity.type
_entity.pdbx_description
1 polymer ?
#
loop_
_entity_poly.entity_id
_entity_poly.type
_entity_poly.pdbx_seq_one_letter_code
_entity_poly.pdbx_strand_id
1 'polypeptide(L)'
;MSGELDLPAVQGLVEEAVPVRALLISAGALAIPVLGATVAPEWVERDAGLLVWLAALVPAFLLTYYRGWRGTSIALAAGMATLAVGQGVLAVGDARAPSWTVIFALVVAFMTICLGIGWVGELLHRARRDAESAALIDTLTGLPNRRHLDIFLNATYAAAQRGGTLAVVVFDLDRFKAVNDRYGHAAGDEVLRAVGRVLVAETRRTDVTVRFGGEEFVTVLPGADEGAAVIFARRVRDSVRRLEFPWGRVSLSAGVARYREELASPDLLLAEADRALYAAKDQGRDRIVRASELPRTVTSAPADEPPAPGAGRADRGRVLLVEDDPSTRRSLARALERFGFEVTVAPDGRSALETLAWDLGIDVVLADVVMPIMGGLTLAERVRTERPRVRVLLLSGYPHASRSTEALPPGVSGFLHKPITLSELVTQLEAAVRETAATAEPSPAFGRL
;
A
#
# COMPACT_ATOMS: atom_id res chain seq x y z
N MET A 1 -23.77 -8.33 -19.96
CA MET A 1 -23.22 -9.58 -19.39
C MET A 1 -21.95 -9.21 -18.63
N SER A 2 -22.12 -8.96 -17.34
CA SER A 2 -21.05 -8.69 -16.38
C SER A 2 -20.29 -9.99 -16.13
N GLY A 3 -19.23 -10.22 -16.91
CA GLY A 3 -18.26 -11.28 -16.61
C GLY A 3 -17.43 -10.84 -15.42
N GLU A 4 -17.67 -11.45 -14.26
CA GLU A 4 -16.72 -11.42 -13.16
C GLU A 4 -15.36 -11.88 -13.70
N LEU A 5 -14.40 -10.95 -13.70
CA LEU A 5 -13.00 -11.24 -13.92
C LEU A 5 -12.54 -12.09 -12.73
N ASP A 6 -12.57 -13.41 -12.91
CA ASP A 6 -12.06 -14.40 -11.97
C ASP A 6 -10.53 -14.27 -11.91
N LEU A 7 -10.07 -13.32 -11.11
CA LEU A 7 -8.66 -13.06 -10.85
C LEU A 7 -8.07 -14.31 -10.17
N PRO A 8 -6.93 -14.84 -10.65
CA PRO A 8 -6.31 -16.00 -10.03
C PRO A 8 -6.05 -15.72 -8.56
N ALA A 9 -6.73 -16.50 -7.74
CA ALA A 9 -6.72 -16.47 -6.31
C ALA A 9 -5.29 -16.40 -5.76
N VAL A 10 -4.94 -15.26 -5.16
CA VAL A 10 -3.86 -15.13 -4.16
C VAL A 10 -4.22 -15.88 -2.85
N GLN A 11 -5.14 -16.86 -2.90
CA GLN A 11 -5.72 -17.55 -1.75
C GLN A 11 -4.84 -18.67 -1.19
N GLY A 12 -3.65 -18.91 -1.75
CA GLY A 12 -2.82 -20.05 -1.38
C GLY A 12 -1.78 -19.82 -0.29
N LEU A 13 -1.52 -18.59 0.15
CA LEU A 13 -0.22 -18.31 0.81
C LEU A 13 -0.22 -18.04 2.32
N VAL A 14 -1.34 -17.95 3.01
CA VAL A 14 -1.33 -17.93 4.48
C VAL A 14 -2.61 -18.55 5.03
N GLU A 15 -2.63 -19.86 5.28
CA GLU A 15 -3.49 -20.35 6.38
C GLU A 15 -2.92 -19.70 7.65
N GLU A 16 -3.57 -18.67 8.19
CA GLU A 16 -3.12 -18.03 9.42
C GLU A 16 -3.01 -19.08 10.52
N ALA A 17 -1.78 -19.40 10.91
CA ALA A 17 -1.53 -20.35 11.97
C ALA A 17 -2.15 -19.82 13.26
N VAL A 18 -2.96 -20.64 13.93
CA VAL A 18 -3.56 -20.28 15.22
C VAL A 18 -2.43 -19.93 16.19
N PRO A 19 -2.41 -18.71 16.77
CA PRO A 19 -1.35 -18.32 17.68
C PRO A 19 -1.26 -19.30 18.86
N VAL A 20 -0.04 -19.64 19.28
CA VAL A 20 0.20 -20.58 20.40
C VAL A 20 -0.57 -20.15 21.66
N ARG A 21 -0.68 -18.84 21.92
CA ARG A 21 -1.47 -18.31 23.03
C ARG A 21 -2.96 -18.68 22.96
N ALA A 22 -3.56 -18.62 21.77
CA ALA A 22 -4.96 -18.98 21.57
C ALA A 22 -5.20 -20.49 21.78
N LEU A 23 -4.24 -21.33 21.37
CA LEU A 23 -4.26 -22.78 21.66
C LEU A 23 -4.16 -23.06 23.16
N LEU A 24 -3.24 -22.39 23.87
CA LEU A 24 -3.07 -22.54 25.32
C LEU A 24 -4.33 -22.10 26.10
N ILE A 25 -4.93 -20.97 25.72
CA ILE A 25 -6.18 -20.49 26.32
C ILE A 25 -7.31 -21.50 26.07
N SER A 26 -7.42 -22.03 24.85
CA SER A 26 -8.43 -23.04 24.50
C SER A 26 -8.26 -24.33 25.30
N ALA A 27 -7.02 -24.82 25.44
CA ALA A 27 -6.71 -26.00 26.23
C ALA A 27 -7.02 -25.79 27.73
N GLY A 28 -6.63 -24.63 28.28
CA GLY A 28 -6.95 -24.26 29.66
C GLY A 28 -8.46 -24.18 29.90
N ALA A 29 -9.21 -23.59 28.96
CA ALA A 29 -10.66 -23.47 29.06
C ALA A 29 -11.37 -24.84 29.00
N LEU A 30 -10.88 -25.80 28.21
CA LEU A 30 -11.40 -27.17 28.17
C LEU A 30 -11.04 -27.99 29.42
N ALA A 31 -9.97 -27.62 30.14
CA ALA A 31 -9.57 -28.29 31.38
C ALA A 31 -10.44 -27.86 32.57
N ILE A 32 -10.98 -26.63 32.57
CA ILE A 32 -11.78 -26.08 33.68
C ILE A 32 -12.97 -26.98 34.07
N PRO A 33 -13.82 -27.47 33.13
CA PRO A 33 -14.93 -28.35 33.50
C PRO A 33 -14.48 -29.70 34.04
N VAL A 34 -13.41 -30.27 33.49
CA VAL A 34 -12.87 -31.57 33.93
C VAL A 34 -12.26 -31.45 35.33
N LEU A 35 -11.46 -30.41 35.57
CA LEU A 35 -10.85 -30.16 36.89
C LEU A 35 -11.89 -29.78 37.94
N GLY A 36 -12.93 -29.03 37.57
CA GLY A 36 -14.05 -28.76 38.46
C GLY A 36 -14.75 -30.04 38.90
N ALA A 37 -15.00 -30.95 37.95
CA ALA A 37 -15.61 -32.25 38.23
C ALA A 37 -14.75 -33.16 39.12
N THR A 38 -13.41 -33.07 39.04
CA THR A 38 -12.51 -33.90 39.86
C THR A 38 -12.22 -33.30 41.25
N VAL A 39 -12.00 -31.99 41.34
CA VAL A 39 -11.50 -31.34 42.58
C VAL A 39 -12.64 -30.83 43.46
N ALA A 40 -13.77 -30.44 42.88
CA ALA A 40 -14.90 -29.86 43.61
C ALA A 40 -16.25 -30.34 43.04
N PRO A 41 -16.55 -31.65 43.08
CA PRO A 41 -17.77 -32.21 42.49
C PRO A 41 -19.05 -31.59 43.08
N GLU A 42 -19.08 -31.30 44.39
CA GLU A 42 -20.23 -30.66 45.06
C GLU A 42 -20.56 -29.25 44.53
N TRP A 43 -19.57 -28.53 43.98
CA TRP A 43 -19.79 -27.23 43.34
C TRP A 43 -20.40 -27.37 41.95
N VAL A 44 -20.04 -28.43 41.23
CA VAL A 44 -20.56 -28.74 39.90
C VAL A 44 -22.01 -29.25 40.00
N GLU A 45 -22.38 -29.89 41.12
CA GLU A 45 -23.75 -30.36 41.40
C GLU A 45 -24.76 -29.23 41.68
N ARG A 46 -24.32 -28.09 42.19
CA ARG A 46 -25.23 -26.94 42.42
C ARG A 46 -25.58 -26.27 41.10
N ASP A 47 -26.75 -25.63 41.00
CA ASP A 47 -27.22 -24.95 39.77
C ASP A 47 -26.20 -23.94 39.19
N ALA A 48 -25.31 -23.38 40.02
CA ALA A 48 -24.22 -22.50 39.60
C ALA A 48 -23.06 -23.21 38.85
N GLY A 49 -22.95 -24.54 38.95
CA GLY A 49 -21.97 -25.38 38.28
C GLY A 49 -22.12 -25.43 36.75
N LEU A 50 -23.29 -25.04 36.23
CA LEU A 50 -23.55 -24.86 34.79
C LEU A 50 -22.63 -23.82 34.16
N LEU A 51 -22.20 -22.80 34.91
CA LEU A 51 -21.31 -21.75 34.42
C LEU A 51 -19.91 -22.27 34.09
N VAL A 52 -19.44 -23.31 34.79
CA VAL A 52 -18.12 -23.92 34.54
C VAL A 52 -18.07 -24.53 33.14
N TRP A 53 -19.19 -25.10 32.67
CA TRP A 53 -19.30 -25.69 31.35
C TRP A 53 -19.29 -24.67 30.21
N LEU A 54 -19.61 -23.39 30.47
CA LEU A 54 -19.49 -22.32 29.48
C LEU A 54 -18.04 -22.06 29.06
N ALA A 55 -17.05 -22.46 29.87
CA ALA A 55 -15.64 -22.39 29.48
C ALA A 55 -15.35 -23.19 28.21
N ALA A 56 -16.11 -24.26 27.94
CA ALA A 56 -15.97 -25.04 26.71
C ALA A 56 -16.38 -24.26 25.43
N LEU A 57 -17.03 -23.10 25.56
CA LEU A 57 -17.34 -22.21 24.42
C LEU A 57 -16.14 -21.35 23.99
N VAL A 58 -15.15 -21.16 24.85
CA VAL A 58 -13.96 -20.32 24.55
C VAL A 58 -13.16 -20.86 23.35
N PRO A 59 -12.86 -22.16 23.24
CA PRO A 59 -12.27 -22.74 22.03
C PRO A 59 -13.13 -22.54 20.79
N ALA A 60 -14.46 -22.58 20.91
CA ALA A 60 -15.36 -22.39 19.78
C ALA A 60 -15.26 -20.97 19.22
N PHE A 61 -15.13 -19.97 20.09
CA PHE A 61 -14.87 -18.61 19.66
C PHE A 61 -13.47 -18.44 19.04
N LEU A 62 -12.41 -18.84 19.76
CA LEU A 62 -11.03 -18.61 19.34
C LEU A 62 -10.66 -19.39 18.07
N LEU A 63 -11.00 -20.68 17.99
CA LEU A 63 -10.64 -21.51 16.83
C LEU A 63 -11.44 -21.12 15.60
N THR A 64 -12.72 -20.76 15.75
CA THR A 64 -13.53 -20.24 14.65
C THR A 64 -12.96 -18.92 14.13
N TYR A 65 -12.51 -18.04 15.02
CA TYR A 65 -11.90 -16.77 14.62
C TYR A 65 -10.66 -16.96 13.71
N TYR A 66 -9.80 -17.93 14.02
CA TYR A 66 -8.57 -18.16 13.25
C TYR A 66 -8.69 -19.16 12.09
N ARG A 67 -9.66 -20.08 12.11
CA ARG A 67 -9.77 -21.18 11.13
C ARG A 67 -11.15 -21.34 10.48
N GLY A 68 -12.07 -20.40 10.71
CA GLY A 68 -13.43 -20.46 10.19
C GLY A 68 -14.12 -21.78 10.56
N TRP A 69 -14.81 -22.39 9.59
CA TRP A 69 -15.56 -23.64 9.78
C TRP A 69 -14.72 -24.83 10.26
N ARG A 70 -13.45 -24.95 9.84
CA ARG A 70 -12.56 -26.00 10.36
C ARG A 70 -12.27 -25.80 11.85
N GLY A 71 -12.16 -24.55 12.28
CA GLY A 71 -12.03 -24.19 13.69
C GLY A 71 -13.28 -24.54 14.49
N THR A 72 -14.46 -24.22 13.95
CA THR A 72 -15.75 -24.56 14.57
C THR A 72 -15.92 -26.07 14.76
N SER A 73 -15.58 -26.89 13.76
CA SER A 73 -15.68 -28.35 13.88
C SER A 73 -14.76 -28.93 14.94
N ILE A 74 -13.52 -28.43 15.03
CA ILE A 74 -12.54 -28.87 16.05
C ILE A 74 -13.03 -28.50 17.46
N ALA A 75 -13.51 -27.28 17.64
CA ALA A 75 -14.01 -26.82 18.92
C ALA A 75 -15.26 -27.59 19.37
N LEU A 76 -16.17 -27.90 18.45
CA LEU A 76 -17.38 -28.65 18.74
C LEU A 76 -17.04 -30.09 19.17
N ALA A 77 -16.11 -30.75 18.46
CA ALA A 77 -15.61 -32.07 18.85
C ALA A 77 -14.91 -32.06 20.22
N ALA A 78 -14.06 -31.07 20.48
CA ALA A 78 -13.34 -30.94 21.75
C ALA A 78 -14.28 -30.63 22.92
N GLY A 79 -15.25 -29.74 22.73
CA GLY A 79 -16.28 -29.43 23.73
C GLY A 79 -17.14 -30.65 24.07
N MET A 80 -17.56 -31.43 23.06
CA MET A 80 -18.29 -32.68 23.27
C MET A 80 -17.46 -33.73 24.03
N ALA A 81 -16.16 -33.83 23.73
CA ALA A 81 -15.25 -34.71 24.47
C ALA A 81 -15.09 -34.28 25.94
N THR A 82 -14.91 -32.98 26.19
CA THR A 82 -14.85 -32.42 27.56
C THR A 82 -16.13 -32.68 28.34
N LEU A 83 -17.30 -32.49 27.71
CA LEU A 83 -18.60 -32.83 28.29
C LEU A 83 -18.68 -34.31 28.65
N ALA A 84 -18.35 -35.21 27.71
CA ALA A 84 -18.39 -36.65 27.94
C ALA A 84 -17.44 -37.11 29.07
N VAL A 85 -16.20 -36.59 29.08
CA VAL A 85 -15.19 -36.94 30.09
C VAL A 85 -15.62 -36.45 31.48
N GLY A 86 -16.04 -35.19 31.61
CA GLY A 86 -16.45 -34.67 32.93
C GLY A 86 -17.69 -35.38 33.48
N GLN A 87 -18.62 -35.82 32.62
CA GLN A 87 -19.74 -36.67 33.05
C GLN A 87 -19.27 -38.05 33.54
N GLY A 88 -18.33 -38.69 32.83
CA GLY A 88 -17.74 -39.96 33.26
C GLY A 88 -17.04 -39.85 34.63
N VAL A 89 -16.33 -38.75 34.87
CA VAL A 89 -15.70 -38.47 36.17
C VAL A 89 -16.72 -38.36 37.30
N LEU A 90 -17.79 -37.57 37.10
CA LEU A 90 -18.85 -37.42 38.12
C LEU A 90 -19.54 -38.76 38.42
N ALA A 91 -19.79 -39.57 37.39
CA ALA A 91 -20.42 -40.88 37.54
C ALA A 91 -19.56 -41.88 38.33
N VAL A 92 -18.23 -41.84 38.16
CA VAL A 92 -17.29 -42.69 38.93
C VAL A 92 -17.14 -42.21 40.38
N GLY A 93 -17.27 -40.91 40.62
CA GLY A 93 -17.12 -40.30 41.94
C GLY A 93 -18.34 -40.40 42.88
N ASP A 94 -19.35 -41.21 42.53
CA ASP A 94 -20.64 -41.34 43.26
C ASP A 94 -21.40 -40.01 43.46
N ALA A 95 -21.10 -39.01 42.63
CA ALA A 95 -21.78 -37.73 42.57
C ALA A 95 -23.10 -37.85 41.78
N ARG A 96 -24.12 -37.06 42.13
CA ARG A 96 -25.38 -37.01 41.39
C ARG A 96 -25.14 -36.39 40.02
N ALA A 97 -25.06 -37.23 39.01
CA ALA A 97 -25.00 -36.78 37.62
C ALA A 97 -26.24 -35.92 37.28
N PRO A 98 -26.08 -34.83 36.49
CA PRO A 98 -27.20 -34.05 35.98
C PRO A 98 -28.21 -34.93 35.25
N SER A 99 -29.49 -34.56 35.28
CA SER A 99 -30.52 -35.28 34.53
C SER A 99 -30.22 -35.27 33.02
N TRP A 100 -30.57 -36.35 32.32
CA TRP A 100 -30.41 -36.45 30.87
C TRP A 100 -31.04 -35.29 30.10
N THR A 101 -32.13 -34.73 30.62
CA THR A 101 -32.79 -33.54 30.08
C THR A 101 -31.91 -32.29 30.15
N VAL A 102 -31.17 -32.10 31.24
CA VAL A 102 -30.24 -30.96 31.41
C VAL A 102 -29.01 -31.14 30.51
N ILE A 103 -28.47 -32.35 30.41
CA ILE A 103 -27.33 -32.65 29.52
C ILE A 103 -27.73 -32.40 28.06
N PHE A 104 -28.91 -32.90 27.65
CA PHE A 104 -29.42 -32.69 26.31
C PHE A 104 -29.61 -31.20 26.00
N ALA A 105 -30.22 -30.45 26.92
CA ALA A 105 -30.39 -29.00 26.77
C ALA A 105 -29.05 -28.26 26.64
N LEU A 106 -28.04 -28.66 27.42
CA LEU A 106 -26.70 -28.10 27.37
C LEU A 106 -26.00 -28.37 26.03
N VAL A 107 -26.08 -29.61 25.52
CA VAL A 107 -25.52 -29.99 24.21
C VAL A 107 -26.19 -29.21 23.09
N VAL A 108 -27.52 -29.10 23.10
CA VAL A 108 -28.27 -28.34 22.09
C VAL A 108 -27.91 -26.85 22.14
N ALA A 109 -27.84 -26.25 23.33
CA ALA A 109 -27.42 -24.86 23.50
C ALA A 109 -25.98 -24.64 23.01
N PHE A 110 -25.07 -25.55 23.37
CA PHE A 110 -23.66 -25.52 22.95
C PHE A 110 -23.51 -25.62 21.43
N MET A 111 -24.20 -26.57 20.79
CA MET A 111 -24.20 -26.72 19.34
C MET A 111 -24.76 -25.47 18.64
N THR A 112 -25.88 -24.94 19.15
CA THR A 112 -26.53 -23.75 18.56
C THR A 112 -25.62 -22.53 18.65
N ILE A 113 -24.99 -22.29 19.80
CA ILE A 113 -24.05 -21.17 19.99
C ILE A 113 -22.81 -21.36 19.12
N CYS A 114 -22.22 -22.55 19.07
CA CYS A 114 -21.05 -22.83 18.23
C CYS A 114 -21.35 -22.62 16.74
N LEU A 115 -22.50 -23.09 16.25
CA LEU A 115 -22.94 -22.89 14.87
C LEU A 115 -23.21 -21.40 14.58
N GLY A 116 -23.82 -20.67 15.53
CA GLY A 116 -24.02 -19.23 15.43
C GLY A 116 -22.71 -18.44 15.35
N ILE A 117 -21.74 -18.78 16.20
CA ILE A 117 -20.39 -18.20 16.16
C ILE A 117 -19.69 -18.54 14.83
N GLY A 118 -19.80 -19.79 14.36
CA GLY A 118 -19.33 -20.23 13.03
C GLY A 118 -19.90 -19.38 11.90
N TRP A 119 -21.23 -19.20 11.89
CA TRP A 119 -21.92 -18.39 10.90
C TRP A 119 -21.48 -16.93 10.91
N VAL A 120 -21.46 -16.29 12.08
CA VAL A 120 -21.06 -14.87 12.22
C VAL A 120 -19.60 -14.68 11.83
N GLY A 121 -18.72 -15.59 12.25
CA GLY A 121 -17.32 -15.59 11.87
C GLY A 121 -17.14 -15.66 10.35
N GLU A 122 -17.85 -16.55 9.68
CA GLU A 122 -17.83 -16.67 8.23
C GLU A 122 -18.38 -15.41 7.54
N LEU A 123 -19.47 -14.82 8.04
CA LEU A 123 -20.02 -13.58 7.50
C LEU A 123 -19.01 -12.42 7.60
N LEU A 124 -18.33 -12.29 8.74
CA LEU A 124 -17.31 -11.28 8.94
C LEU A 124 -16.12 -11.48 7.99
N HIS A 125 -15.66 -12.73 7.83
CA HIS A 125 -14.57 -13.05 6.92
C HIS A 125 -14.95 -12.80 5.46
N ARG A 126 -16.19 -13.09 5.05
CA ARG A 126 -16.69 -12.76 3.71
C ARG A 126 -16.76 -11.27 3.49
N ALA A 127 -17.40 -10.52 4.39
CA ALA A 127 -17.49 -9.07 4.30
C ALA A 127 -16.10 -8.40 4.25
N ARG A 128 -15.14 -8.93 5.03
CA ARG A 128 -13.75 -8.48 4.98
C ARG A 128 -13.09 -8.81 3.65
N ARG A 129 -13.25 -10.02 3.11
CA ARG A 129 -12.72 -10.40 1.79
C ARG A 129 -13.32 -9.54 0.68
N ASP A 130 -14.61 -9.29 0.71
CA ASP A 130 -15.29 -8.46 -0.28
C ASP A 130 -14.78 -7.01 -0.22
N ALA A 131 -14.57 -6.48 1.00
CA ALA A 131 -13.96 -5.17 1.20
C ALA A 131 -12.49 -5.11 0.72
N GLU A 132 -11.71 -6.17 0.98
CA GLU A 132 -10.32 -6.27 0.52
C GLU A 132 -10.24 -6.39 -1.00
N SER A 133 -11.09 -7.19 -1.64
CA SER A 133 -11.17 -7.33 -3.10
C SER A 133 -11.64 -6.05 -3.78
N ALA A 134 -12.66 -5.36 -3.23
CA ALA A 134 -13.09 -4.06 -3.72
C ALA A 134 -11.98 -3.00 -3.59
N ALA A 135 -11.12 -3.11 -2.57
CA ALA A 135 -9.97 -2.23 -2.38
C ALA A 135 -8.81 -2.48 -3.36
N LEU A 136 -8.89 -3.49 -4.24
CA LEU A 136 -7.84 -3.83 -5.22
C LEU A 136 -8.23 -3.52 -6.67
N ILE A 137 -9.46 -3.05 -6.92
CA ILE A 137 -9.96 -2.75 -8.26
C ILE A 137 -10.20 -1.24 -8.41
N ASP A 138 -9.85 -0.69 -9.56
CA ASP A 138 -10.20 0.66 -9.98
C ASP A 138 -11.66 0.70 -10.45
N THR A 139 -12.48 1.52 -9.79
CA THR A 139 -13.93 1.56 -10.02
C THR A 139 -14.32 2.12 -11.39
N LEU A 140 -13.45 2.91 -12.02
CA LEU A 140 -13.73 3.50 -13.32
C LEU A 140 -13.53 2.51 -14.46
N THR A 141 -12.39 1.82 -14.47
CA THR A 141 -11.95 0.96 -15.58
C THR A 141 -12.20 -0.53 -15.34
N GLY A 142 -12.40 -0.94 -14.09
CA GLY A 142 -12.49 -2.36 -13.68
C GLY A 142 -11.15 -3.09 -13.66
N LEU A 143 -10.05 -2.41 -13.97
CA LEU A 143 -8.70 -2.95 -13.85
C LEU A 143 -8.27 -3.02 -12.37
N PRO A 144 -7.35 -3.93 -12.01
CA PRO A 144 -6.59 -3.82 -10.78
C PRO A 144 -6.04 -2.40 -10.55
N ASN A 145 -5.97 -1.98 -9.29
CA ASN A 145 -5.44 -0.68 -8.88
C ASN A 145 -3.98 -0.78 -8.42
N ARG A 146 -3.38 0.37 -8.07
CA ARG A 146 -1.99 0.46 -7.62
C ARG A 146 -1.63 -0.50 -6.48
N ARG A 147 -2.52 -0.72 -5.52
CA ARG A 147 -2.24 -1.64 -4.41
C ARG A 147 -2.07 -3.09 -4.90
N HIS A 148 -2.84 -3.49 -5.92
CA HIS A 148 -2.67 -4.79 -6.55
C HIS A 148 -1.32 -4.89 -7.29
N LEU A 149 -0.90 -3.82 -7.97
CA LEU A 149 0.43 -3.77 -8.61
C LEU A 149 1.53 -4.06 -7.61
N ASP A 150 1.52 -3.41 -6.45
CA ASP A 150 2.58 -3.58 -5.45
C ASP A 150 2.66 -5.05 -5.00
N ILE A 151 1.52 -5.70 -4.73
CA ILE A 151 1.48 -7.11 -4.32
C ILE A 151 2.01 -8.02 -5.44
N PHE A 152 1.51 -7.85 -6.67
CA PHE A 152 1.81 -8.74 -7.79
C PHE A 152 3.24 -8.55 -8.30
N LEU A 153 3.71 -7.31 -8.40
CA LEU A 153 5.07 -6.98 -8.83
C LEU A 153 6.10 -7.50 -7.84
N ASN A 154 5.89 -7.32 -6.53
CA ASN A 154 6.81 -7.86 -5.51
C ASN A 154 6.92 -9.39 -5.61
N ALA A 155 5.78 -10.09 -5.73
CA ALA A 155 5.76 -11.55 -5.83
C ALA A 155 6.46 -12.06 -7.10
N THR A 156 6.18 -11.44 -8.25
CA THR A 156 6.75 -11.84 -9.55
C THR A 156 8.22 -11.47 -9.69
N TYR A 157 8.64 -10.34 -9.12
CA TYR A 157 10.04 -9.94 -9.02
C TYR A 157 10.85 -10.92 -8.14
N ALA A 158 10.32 -11.31 -6.98
CA ALA A 158 10.96 -12.33 -6.14
C ALA A 158 11.04 -13.69 -6.85
N ALA A 159 10.07 -14.03 -7.71
CA ALA A 159 10.14 -15.21 -8.55
C ALA A 159 11.21 -15.09 -9.64
N ALA A 160 11.35 -13.92 -10.27
CA ALA A 160 12.37 -13.67 -11.28
C ALA A 160 13.80 -13.79 -10.71
N GLN A 161 14.01 -13.33 -9.45
CA GLN A 161 15.27 -13.52 -8.73
C GLN A 161 15.70 -14.99 -8.57
N ARG A 162 14.76 -15.94 -8.68
CA ARG A 162 15.03 -17.39 -8.62
C ARG A 162 15.30 -18.02 -10.00
N GLY A 163 15.59 -17.21 -11.02
CA GLY A 163 15.94 -17.66 -12.37
C GLY A 163 14.81 -17.52 -13.41
N GLY A 164 13.83 -16.65 -13.15
CA GLY A 164 12.76 -16.33 -14.10
C GLY A 164 13.01 -15.04 -14.87
N THR A 165 12.30 -14.86 -16.00
CA THR A 165 12.24 -13.57 -16.70
C THR A 165 11.04 -12.76 -16.22
N LEU A 166 11.16 -11.44 -16.30
CA LEU A 166 10.10 -10.50 -15.94
C LEU A 166 10.30 -9.23 -16.75
N ALA A 167 9.21 -8.67 -17.26
CA ALA A 167 9.19 -7.36 -17.87
C ALA A 167 8.01 -6.54 -17.36
N VAL A 168 8.16 -5.22 -17.39
CA VAL A 168 7.13 -4.25 -17.04
C VAL A 168 6.97 -3.26 -18.20
N VAL A 169 5.73 -2.92 -18.49
CA VAL A 169 5.37 -1.89 -19.47
C VAL A 169 4.55 -0.82 -18.77
N VAL A 170 4.99 0.43 -18.87
CA VAL A 170 4.23 1.59 -18.38
C VAL A 170 3.64 2.30 -19.59
N PHE A 171 2.35 2.57 -19.57
CA PHE A 171 1.59 3.24 -20.61
C PHE A 171 1.03 4.56 -20.08
N ASP A 172 0.95 5.55 -20.96
CA ASP A 172 0.29 6.82 -20.68
C ASP A 172 -0.45 7.33 -21.93
N LEU A 173 -1.63 7.90 -21.71
CA LEU A 173 -2.47 8.43 -22.78
C LEU A 173 -1.97 9.79 -23.25
N ASP A 174 -1.62 9.87 -24.52
CA ASP A 174 -1.07 11.08 -25.10
C ASP A 174 -2.10 12.21 -25.11
N ARG A 175 -1.74 13.34 -24.49
CA ARG A 175 -2.58 14.56 -24.47
C ARG A 175 -3.97 14.32 -23.87
N PHE A 176 -4.12 13.38 -22.93
CA PHE A 176 -5.41 13.08 -22.30
C PHE A 176 -6.04 14.31 -21.62
N LYS A 177 -5.23 15.16 -20.97
CA LYS A 177 -5.69 16.44 -20.43
C LYS A 177 -6.41 17.32 -21.46
N ALA A 178 -5.95 17.35 -22.72
CA ALA A 178 -6.62 18.12 -23.77
C ALA A 178 -8.01 17.58 -24.14
N VAL A 179 -8.24 16.26 -23.99
CA VAL A 179 -9.56 15.66 -24.14
C VAL A 179 -10.48 16.13 -23.00
N ASN A 180 -10.00 16.06 -21.77
CA ASN A 180 -10.76 16.53 -20.60
C ASN A 180 -11.09 18.02 -20.68
N ASP A 181 -10.11 18.85 -21.01
CA ASP A 181 -10.27 20.30 -21.03
C ASP A 181 -11.22 20.75 -22.16
N ARG A 182 -11.29 20.00 -23.28
CA ARG A 182 -12.12 20.36 -24.43
C ARG A 182 -13.50 19.73 -24.43
N TYR A 183 -13.63 18.49 -23.93
CA TYR A 183 -14.86 17.70 -24.03
C TYR A 183 -15.43 17.28 -22.67
N GLY A 184 -14.78 17.68 -21.58
CA GLY A 184 -15.19 17.40 -20.21
C GLY A 184 -14.68 16.07 -19.67
N HIS A 185 -14.71 15.92 -18.34
CA HIS A 185 -14.23 14.71 -17.66
C HIS A 185 -14.98 13.44 -18.04
N ALA A 186 -16.27 13.52 -18.37
CA ALA A 186 -17.04 12.36 -18.82
C ALA A 186 -16.47 11.75 -20.12
N ALA A 187 -15.94 12.59 -21.02
CA ALA A 187 -15.27 12.14 -22.24
C ALA A 187 -13.94 11.45 -21.92
N GLY A 188 -13.16 11.99 -20.99
CA GLY A 188 -11.94 11.32 -20.51
C GLY A 188 -12.24 9.98 -19.85
N ASP A 189 -13.28 9.90 -19.02
CA ASP A 189 -13.72 8.66 -18.41
C ASP A 189 -14.11 7.61 -19.46
N GLU A 190 -14.75 8.01 -20.56
CA GLU A 190 -15.07 7.12 -21.67
C GLU A 190 -13.80 6.59 -22.36
N VAL A 191 -12.81 7.46 -22.59
CA VAL A 191 -11.50 7.06 -23.12
C VAL A 191 -10.82 6.06 -22.19
N LEU A 192 -10.78 6.33 -20.88
CA LEU A 192 -10.16 5.44 -19.89
C LEU A 192 -10.84 4.07 -19.84
N ARG A 193 -12.18 4.02 -19.89
CA ARG A 193 -12.94 2.75 -19.97
C ARG A 193 -12.65 1.98 -21.25
N ALA A 194 -12.57 2.67 -22.39
CA ALA A 194 -12.28 2.04 -23.67
C ALA A 194 -10.85 1.47 -23.72
N VAL A 195 -9.87 2.23 -23.23
CA VAL A 195 -8.47 1.79 -23.12
C VAL A 195 -8.34 0.63 -22.14
N GLY A 196 -9.03 0.70 -20.99
CA GLY A 196 -9.08 -0.40 -20.03
C GLY A 196 -9.58 -1.71 -20.66
N ARG A 197 -10.64 -1.65 -21.49
CA ARG A 197 -11.13 -2.81 -22.25
C ARG A 197 -10.10 -3.36 -23.24
N VAL A 198 -9.37 -2.50 -23.94
CA VAL A 198 -8.27 -2.92 -24.82
C VAL A 198 -7.19 -3.64 -24.02
N LEU A 199 -6.76 -3.06 -22.90
CA LEU A 199 -5.76 -3.69 -22.04
C LEU A 199 -6.22 -5.06 -21.54
N VAL A 200 -7.46 -5.19 -21.05
CA VAL A 200 -8.02 -6.50 -20.63
C VAL A 200 -8.01 -7.51 -21.79
N ALA A 201 -8.38 -7.11 -23.00
CA ALA A 201 -8.43 -8.00 -24.15
C ALA A 201 -7.04 -8.47 -24.61
N GLU A 202 -6.01 -7.63 -24.44
CA GLU A 202 -4.66 -7.90 -24.91
C GLU A 202 -3.77 -8.59 -23.86
N THR A 203 -4.12 -8.47 -22.58
CA THR A 203 -3.41 -9.04 -21.43
C THR A 203 -3.77 -10.52 -21.23
N ARG A 204 -2.76 -11.37 -21.08
CA ARG A 204 -2.96 -12.81 -20.85
C ARG A 204 -3.29 -13.08 -19.38
N ARG A 205 -3.83 -14.27 -19.09
CA ARG A 205 -4.18 -14.68 -17.71
C ARG A 205 -3.00 -14.69 -16.72
N THR A 206 -1.77 -14.86 -17.21
CA THR A 206 -0.54 -14.87 -16.39
C THR A 206 -0.02 -13.46 -16.10
N ASP A 207 -0.51 -12.48 -16.86
CA ASP A 207 -0.05 -11.10 -16.84
C ASP A 207 -1.08 -10.27 -16.07
N VAL A 208 -0.65 -9.14 -15.51
CA VAL A 208 -1.55 -8.24 -14.79
C VAL A 208 -1.39 -6.85 -15.33
N THR A 209 -2.50 -6.25 -15.75
CA THR A 209 -2.57 -4.83 -16.09
C THR A 209 -3.30 -4.07 -15.00
N VAL A 210 -2.71 -2.96 -14.57
CA VAL A 210 -3.16 -2.11 -13.48
C VAL A 210 -3.39 -0.70 -14.02
N ARG A 211 -4.43 -0.02 -13.54
CA ARG A 211 -4.48 1.45 -13.62
C ARG A 211 -3.72 2.03 -12.44
N PHE A 212 -2.59 2.66 -12.72
CA PHE A 212 -1.68 3.16 -11.68
C PHE A 212 -2.19 4.47 -11.06
N GLY A 213 -2.75 5.34 -11.89
CA GLY A 213 -3.39 6.59 -11.47
C GLY A 213 -3.67 7.49 -12.68
N GLY A 214 -4.70 8.34 -12.59
CA GLY A 214 -5.01 9.30 -13.67
C GLY A 214 -5.18 8.64 -15.05
N GLU A 215 -4.21 8.89 -15.93
CA GLU A 215 -4.13 8.41 -17.32
C GLU A 215 -3.06 7.31 -17.55
N GLU A 216 -2.45 6.82 -16.46
CA GLU A 216 -1.33 5.88 -16.49
C GLU A 216 -1.76 4.44 -16.19
N PHE A 217 -1.21 3.50 -16.96
CA PHE A 217 -1.42 2.07 -16.81
C PHE A 217 -0.10 1.33 -16.75
N VAL A 218 -0.04 0.23 -16.00
CA VAL A 218 1.16 -0.60 -15.87
C VAL A 218 0.79 -2.05 -16.12
N THR A 219 1.51 -2.72 -17.00
CA THR A 219 1.40 -4.17 -17.19
C THR A 219 2.66 -4.87 -16.70
N VAL A 220 2.47 -5.86 -15.84
CA VAL A 220 3.51 -6.78 -15.37
C VAL A 220 3.41 -8.08 -16.17
N LEU A 221 4.52 -8.50 -16.76
CA LEU A 221 4.62 -9.65 -17.68
C LEU A 221 5.61 -10.69 -17.11
N PRO A 222 5.15 -11.62 -16.26
CA PRO A 222 5.98 -12.71 -15.75
C PRO A 222 6.38 -13.66 -16.88
N GLY A 223 7.64 -14.09 -16.90
CA GLY A 223 8.15 -14.97 -17.95
C GLY A 223 8.42 -14.28 -19.29
N ALA A 224 8.28 -12.96 -19.38
CA ALA A 224 8.55 -12.20 -20.60
C ALA A 224 9.95 -11.59 -20.59
N ASP A 225 10.61 -11.62 -21.75
CA ASP A 225 11.77 -10.79 -22.03
C ASP A 225 11.34 -9.42 -22.61
N GLU A 226 12.32 -8.54 -22.85
CA GLU A 226 12.06 -7.20 -23.39
C GLU A 226 11.44 -7.25 -24.80
N GLY A 227 11.78 -8.25 -25.62
CA GLY A 227 11.22 -8.43 -26.96
C GLY A 227 9.73 -8.75 -26.93
N ALA A 228 9.35 -9.73 -26.11
CA ALA A 228 7.97 -10.12 -25.88
C ALA A 228 7.14 -8.95 -25.30
N ALA A 229 7.72 -8.20 -24.36
CA ALA A 229 7.08 -7.03 -23.78
C ALA A 229 6.82 -5.92 -24.81
N VAL A 230 7.75 -5.69 -25.75
CA VAL A 230 7.56 -4.73 -26.83
C VAL A 230 6.49 -5.19 -27.82
N ILE A 231 6.42 -6.48 -28.13
CA ILE A 231 5.35 -7.04 -28.99
C ILE A 231 3.98 -6.82 -28.33
N PHE A 232 3.87 -7.08 -27.03
CA PHE A 232 2.66 -6.78 -26.25
C PHE A 232 2.32 -5.29 -26.31
N ALA A 233 3.28 -4.41 -26.02
CA ALA A 233 3.08 -2.96 -26.04
C ALA A 233 2.64 -2.44 -27.41
N ARG A 234 3.21 -2.97 -28.50
CA ARG A 234 2.82 -2.62 -29.89
C ARG A 234 1.39 -3.02 -30.17
N ARG A 235 1.00 -4.23 -29.78
CA ARG A 235 -0.36 -4.74 -29.96
C ARG A 235 -1.38 -3.86 -29.24
N VAL A 236 -1.11 -3.51 -27.98
CA VAL A 236 -1.95 -2.58 -27.19
C VAL A 236 -2.04 -1.20 -27.86
N ARG A 237 -0.91 -0.59 -28.21
CA ARG A 237 -0.88 0.73 -28.86
C ARG A 237 -1.68 0.73 -30.16
N ASP A 238 -1.47 -0.27 -31.01
CA ASP A 238 -2.14 -0.37 -32.31
C ASP A 238 -3.65 -0.60 -32.11
N SER A 239 -4.07 -1.37 -31.10
CA SER A 239 -5.48 -1.55 -30.71
C SER A 239 -6.10 -0.25 -30.20
N VAL A 240 -5.41 0.53 -29.37
CA VAL A 240 -5.90 1.84 -28.89
C VAL A 240 -6.02 2.85 -30.03
N ARG A 241 -5.07 2.88 -30.97
CA ARG A 241 -5.11 3.76 -32.15
C ARG A 241 -6.30 3.50 -33.07
N ARG A 242 -6.87 2.29 -33.03
CA ARG A 242 -8.07 1.90 -33.77
C ARG A 242 -9.37 2.34 -33.10
N LEU A 243 -9.34 2.76 -31.84
CA LEU A 243 -10.51 3.28 -31.16
C LEU A 243 -10.95 4.61 -31.80
N GLU A 244 -12.25 4.73 -32.03
CA GLU A 244 -12.87 5.93 -32.60
C GLU A 244 -13.80 6.55 -31.55
N PHE A 245 -13.58 7.83 -31.27
CA PHE A 245 -14.42 8.63 -30.38
C PHE A 245 -15.02 9.80 -31.14
N PRO A 246 -16.13 10.40 -30.67
CA PRO A 246 -16.73 11.58 -31.30
C PRO A 246 -15.76 12.76 -31.46
N TRP A 247 -14.74 12.85 -30.61
CA TRP A 247 -13.71 13.89 -30.62
C TRP A 247 -12.41 13.51 -31.35
N GLY A 248 -12.38 12.36 -32.01
CA GLY A 248 -11.24 11.88 -32.79
C GLY A 248 -10.50 10.71 -32.14
N ARG A 249 -9.33 10.38 -32.69
CA ARG A 249 -8.49 9.27 -32.23
C ARG A 249 -7.63 9.69 -31.05
N VAL A 250 -7.38 8.74 -30.16
CA VAL A 250 -6.41 8.86 -29.07
C VAL A 250 -5.20 7.98 -29.37
N SER A 251 -4.04 8.36 -28.84
CA SER A 251 -2.83 7.56 -28.89
C SER A 251 -2.28 7.35 -27.49
N LEU A 252 -1.35 6.42 -27.36
CA LEU A 252 -0.63 6.18 -26.11
C LEU A 252 0.85 6.01 -26.38
N SER A 253 1.64 6.39 -25.40
CA SER A 253 3.08 6.13 -25.36
C SER A 253 3.36 5.05 -24.34
N ALA A 254 4.43 4.28 -24.55
CA ALA A 254 4.84 3.23 -23.62
C ALA A 254 6.34 3.19 -23.38
N GLY A 255 6.72 2.88 -22.15
CA GLY A 255 8.08 2.54 -21.75
C GLY A 255 8.17 1.08 -21.33
N VAL A 256 9.19 0.37 -21.81
CA VAL A 256 9.40 -1.05 -21.49
C VAL A 256 10.70 -1.23 -20.73
N ALA A 257 10.67 -1.95 -19.62
CA ALA A 257 11.87 -2.41 -18.92
C ALA A 257 11.80 -3.90 -18.59
N ARG A 258 12.96 -4.54 -18.53
CA ARG A 258 13.10 -5.94 -18.12
C ARG A 258 13.85 -6.06 -16.80
N TYR A 259 13.50 -7.08 -16.04
CA TYR A 259 14.26 -7.51 -14.88
C TYR A 259 15.69 -7.85 -15.30
N ARG A 260 16.63 -7.45 -14.45
CA ARG A 260 18.05 -7.76 -14.51
C ARG A 260 18.55 -7.95 -13.10
N GLU A 261 19.55 -8.81 -12.92
CA GLU A 261 20.12 -9.10 -11.60
C GLU A 261 20.66 -7.85 -10.90
N GLU A 262 21.10 -6.84 -11.66
CA GLU A 262 21.63 -5.59 -11.10
C GLU A 262 20.57 -4.65 -10.50
N LEU A 263 19.28 -4.86 -10.82
CA LEU A 263 18.20 -4.05 -10.28
C LEU A 263 17.89 -4.56 -8.88
N ALA A 264 18.22 -3.78 -7.84
CA ALA A 264 18.08 -4.18 -6.44
C ALA A 264 16.64 -4.19 -5.89
N SER A 265 15.67 -3.62 -6.61
CA SER A 265 14.27 -3.57 -6.18
C SER A 265 13.29 -3.52 -7.35
N PRO A 266 12.03 -3.93 -7.15
CA PRO A 266 10.96 -3.76 -8.14
C PRO A 266 10.68 -2.29 -8.48
N ASP A 267 10.87 -1.37 -7.54
CA ASP A 267 10.72 0.07 -7.79
C ASP A 267 11.73 0.58 -8.83
N LEU A 268 12.96 0.06 -8.82
CA LEU A 268 13.96 0.43 -9.82
C LEU A 268 13.57 -0.08 -11.21
N LEU A 269 12.98 -1.27 -11.30
CA LEU A 269 12.46 -1.81 -12.56
C LEU A 269 11.33 -0.93 -13.12
N LEU A 270 10.39 -0.51 -12.27
CA LEU A 270 9.31 0.40 -12.66
C LEU A 270 9.86 1.78 -13.08
N ALA A 271 10.87 2.30 -12.36
CA ALA A 271 11.52 3.56 -12.69
C ALA A 271 12.29 3.52 -14.02
N GLU A 272 12.87 2.38 -14.40
CA GLU A 272 13.47 2.23 -15.75
C GLU A 272 12.41 2.28 -16.85
N ALA A 273 11.25 1.66 -16.63
CA ALA A 273 10.14 1.71 -17.58
C ALA A 273 9.55 3.11 -17.69
N ASP A 274 9.40 3.82 -16.57
CA ASP A 274 8.93 5.21 -16.53
C ASP A 274 9.89 6.16 -17.28
N ARG A 275 11.20 5.99 -17.11
CA ARG A 275 12.21 6.74 -17.88
C ARG A 275 12.08 6.51 -19.39
N ALA A 276 11.82 5.26 -19.79
CA ALA A 276 11.57 4.92 -21.18
C ALA A 276 10.27 5.57 -21.70
N LEU A 277 9.21 5.60 -20.89
CA LEU A 277 7.97 6.27 -21.23
C LEU A 277 8.16 7.78 -21.40
N TYR A 278 8.92 8.42 -20.50
CA TYR A 278 9.27 9.83 -20.61
C TYR A 278 9.98 10.13 -21.93
N ALA A 279 10.98 9.31 -22.30
CA ALA A 279 11.66 9.43 -23.59
C ALA A 279 10.69 9.22 -24.78
N ALA A 280 9.72 8.32 -24.67
CA ALA A 280 8.69 8.15 -25.71
C ALA A 280 7.84 9.43 -25.90
N LYS A 281 7.49 10.12 -24.80
CA LYS A 281 6.74 11.38 -24.85
C LYS A 281 7.57 12.51 -25.49
N ASP A 282 8.84 12.62 -25.14
CA ASP A 282 9.74 13.65 -25.66
C ASP A 282 10.08 13.46 -27.14
N GLN A 283 10.18 12.21 -27.59
CA GLN A 283 10.47 11.92 -29.00
C GLN A 283 9.26 12.10 -29.93
N GLY A 284 8.12 12.58 -29.43
CA GLY A 284 6.94 12.90 -30.24
C GLY A 284 5.74 11.98 -30.04
N ARG A 285 5.70 11.21 -28.94
CA ARG A 285 4.55 10.38 -28.52
C ARG A 285 4.18 9.26 -29.50
N ASP A 286 3.05 8.57 -29.26
CA ASP A 286 2.52 7.42 -30.05
C ASP A 286 3.58 6.34 -30.34
N ARG A 287 4.43 6.03 -29.35
CA ARG A 287 5.58 5.13 -29.55
C ARG A 287 5.93 4.36 -28.30
N ILE A 288 6.78 3.35 -28.53
CA ILE A 288 7.28 2.46 -27.49
C ILE A 288 8.79 2.61 -27.48
N VAL A 289 9.35 2.92 -26.31
CA VAL A 289 10.78 3.03 -26.09
C VAL A 289 11.20 1.94 -25.11
N ARG A 290 12.36 1.34 -25.35
CA ARG A 290 12.95 0.34 -24.44
C ARG A 290 13.92 1.03 -23.50
N ALA A 291 13.92 0.65 -22.23
CA ALA A 291 14.90 1.15 -21.26
C ALA A 291 16.34 0.79 -21.67
N SER A 292 16.52 -0.33 -22.38
CA SER A 292 17.82 -0.76 -22.92
C SER A 292 18.39 0.15 -24.02
N GLU A 293 17.55 0.94 -24.70
CA GLU A 293 17.95 1.91 -25.73
C GLU A 293 18.45 3.23 -25.13
N LEU A 294 18.13 3.48 -23.86
CA LEU A 294 18.57 4.68 -23.17
C LEU A 294 20.00 4.50 -22.65
N PRO A 295 20.80 5.58 -22.58
CA PRO A 295 22.13 5.52 -21.97
C PRO A 295 22.03 4.92 -20.57
N ARG A 296 22.74 3.80 -20.36
CA ARG A 296 22.82 3.17 -19.04
C ARG A 296 23.50 4.17 -18.11
N THR A 297 22.76 4.65 -17.13
CA THR A 297 23.40 5.24 -15.96
C THR A 297 24.12 4.09 -15.27
N VAL A 298 25.45 4.06 -15.35
CA VAL A 298 26.28 3.03 -14.72
C VAL A 298 25.96 3.02 -13.22
N THR A 299 25.38 1.93 -12.73
CA THR A 299 25.35 1.64 -11.30
C THR A 299 26.60 0.84 -10.93
N SER A 300 27.71 1.55 -10.83
CA SER A 300 28.83 1.27 -9.92
C SER A 300 29.50 2.61 -9.61
N ALA A 301 28.87 3.35 -8.69
CA ALA A 301 29.36 4.20 -7.59
C ALA A 301 30.82 4.77 -7.59
N PRO A 302 31.19 5.49 -6.50
CA PRO A 302 31.81 4.70 -5.44
C PRO A 302 31.12 4.89 -4.08
N ALA A 303 30.66 3.78 -3.53
CA ALA A 303 30.84 3.47 -2.13
C ALA A 303 32.15 2.68 -2.06
N ASP A 304 33.22 3.36 -1.64
CA ASP A 304 34.40 2.89 -0.87
C ASP A 304 35.62 3.77 -1.16
N GLU A 305 35.53 5.03 -0.72
CA GLU A 305 36.50 5.68 0.18
C GLU A 305 35.78 6.96 0.67
N PRO A 306 35.76 7.28 1.98
CA PRO A 306 35.25 8.57 2.42
C PRO A 306 36.08 9.64 1.70
N PRO A 307 35.46 10.59 0.95
CA PRO A 307 36.24 11.65 0.34
C PRO A 307 37.00 12.35 1.44
N ALA A 308 38.31 12.52 1.23
CA ALA A 308 39.16 13.30 2.11
C ALA A 308 38.41 14.57 2.55
N PRO A 309 38.39 14.90 3.85
CA PRO A 309 37.56 15.98 4.35
C PRO A 309 38.02 17.30 3.71
N GLY A 310 37.24 17.76 2.73
CA GLY A 310 37.38 19.08 2.11
C GLY A 310 37.72 19.05 0.63
N ALA A 311 36.70 18.98 -0.24
CA ALA A 311 36.65 19.74 -1.51
C ALA A 311 35.28 19.55 -2.22
N GLY A 312 34.41 20.56 -2.16
CA GLY A 312 33.26 20.78 -3.07
C GLY A 312 31.91 20.20 -2.65
N ARG A 313 31.11 20.94 -1.85
CA ARG A 313 29.77 20.59 -1.35
C ARG A 313 28.71 21.55 -1.92
N ALA A 314 27.51 21.02 -2.21
CA ALA A 314 26.23 21.68 -2.56
C ALA A 314 26.04 22.19 -4.01
N ASP A 315 25.23 21.49 -4.82
CA ASP A 315 24.75 22.02 -6.13
C ASP A 315 23.22 22.23 -6.19
N ARG A 316 22.39 21.58 -5.33
CA ARG A 316 20.92 21.75 -5.36
C ARG A 316 20.20 22.08 -4.05
N GLY A 317 20.93 22.32 -2.96
CA GLY A 317 20.38 22.74 -1.66
C GLY A 317 20.09 21.61 -0.66
N ARG A 318 19.72 21.99 0.56
CA ARG A 318 19.52 21.10 1.72
C ARG A 318 18.04 20.97 2.08
N VAL A 319 17.54 19.74 2.12
CA VAL A 319 16.13 19.43 2.37
C VAL A 319 15.98 18.68 3.70
N LEU A 320 15.08 19.14 4.57
CA LEU A 320 14.62 18.35 5.71
C LEU A 320 13.31 17.66 5.35
N LEU A 321 13.36 16.34 5.17
CA LEU A 321 12.20 15.49 4.89
C LEU A 321 11.57 15.00 6.20
N VAL A 322 10.29 15.28 6.41
CA VAL A 322 9.51 14.87 7.58
C VAL A 322 8.37 13.96 7.11
N GLU A 323 8.48 12.67 7.44
CA GLU A 323 7.57 11.61 6.98
C GLU A 323 7.53 10.52 8.05
N ASP A 324 6.34 10.14 8.52
CA ASP A 324 6.19 9.24 9.66
C ASP A 324 6.36 7.78 9.25
N ASP A 325 5.92 7.42 8.05
CA ASP A 325 6.11 6.07 7.52
C ASP A 325 7.59 5.79 7.17
N PRO A 326 8.25 4.82 7.84
CA PRO A 326 9.66 4.55 7.60
C PRO A 326 9.99 4.05 6.20
N SER A 327 9.02 3.45 5.49
CA SER A 327 9.23 2.95 4.14
C SER A 327 9.21 4.09 3.11
N THR A 328 8.18 4.94 3.19
CA THR A 328 7.99 6.14 2.38
C THR A 328 9.11 7.15 2.62
N ARG A 329 9.48 7.38 3.88
CA ARG A 329 10.62 8.24 4.25
C ARG A 329 11.92 7.79 3.58
N ARG A 330 12.22 6.48 3.62
CA ARG A 330 13.43 5.91 2.99
C ARG A 330 13.39 6.03 1.46
N SER A 331 12.25 5.72 0.85
CA SER A 331 12.09 5.79 -0.60
C SER A 331 12.20 7.23 -1.12
N LEU A 332 11.57 8.18 -0.44
CA LEU A 332 11.57 9.58 -0.81
C LEU A 332 12.92 10.26 -0.56
N ALA A 333 13.58 9.97 0.57
CA ALA A 333 14.93 10.46 0.85
C ALA A 333 15.92 10.03 -0.24
N ARG A 334 15.97 8.72 -0.54
CA ARG A 334 16.82 8.19 -1.61
C ARG A 334 16.49 8.79 -2.98
N ALA A 335 15.22 9.02 -3.24
CA ALA A 335 14.80 9.65 -4.48
C ALA A 335 15.36 11.07 -4.60
N LEU A 336 15.20 11.90 -3.57
CA LEU A 336 15.69 13.28 -3.53
C LEU A 336 17.23 13.37 -3.54
N GLU A 337 17.92 12.49 -2.82
CA GLU A 337 19.38 12.40 -2.83
C GLU A 337 19.92 12.11 -4.25
N ARG A 338 19.25 11.25 -5.02
CA ARG A 338 19.61 10.99 -6.43
C ARG A 338 19.46 12.21 -7.33
N PHE A 339 18.62 13.18 -6.95
CA PHE A 339 18.48 14.45 -7.66
C PHE A 339 19.45 15.53 -7.15
N GLY A 340 20.39 15.19 -6.26
CA GLY A 340 21.47 16.09 -5.83
C GLY A 340 21.15 16.95 -4.62
N PHE A 341 20.03 16.71 -3.94
CA PHE A 341 19.71 17.36 -2.66
C PHE A 341 20.46 16.71 -1.50
N GLU A 342 20.91 17.51 -0.53
CA GLU A 342 21.39 17.00 0.75
C GLU A 342 20.18 16.81 1.67
N VAL A 343 19.79 15.55 1.92
CA VAL A 343 18.55 15.24 2.64
C VAL A 343 18.83 14.88 4.09
N THR A 344 18.20 15.59 5.01
CA THR A 344 18.09 15.19 6.42
C THR A 344 16.67 14.67 6.66
N VAL A 345 16.51 13.64 7.49
CA VAL A 345 15.21 12.99 7.70
C VAL A 345 14.75 13.12 9.15
N ALA A 346 13.45 13.31 9.35
CA ALA A 346 12.79 13.29 10.65
C ALA A 346 11.48 12.46 10.58
N PRO A 347 11.12 11.72 11.66
CA PRO A 347 9.89 10.94 11.69
C PRO A 347 8.63 11.76 12.04
N ASP A 348 8.77 12.95 12.61
CA ASP A 348 7.65 13.80 13.02
C ASP A 348 8.09 15.26 13.15
N GLY A 349 7.12 16.18 13.33
CA GLY A 349 7.40 17.61 13.43
C GLY A 349 8.25 18.02 14.65
N ARG A 350 8.20 17.27 15.76
CA ARG A 350 9.01 17.60 16.94
C ARG A 350 10.49 17.27 16.68
N SER A 351 10.78 16.09 16.16
CA SER A 351 12.14 15.74 15.75
C SER A 351 12.67 16.66 14.63
N ALA A 352 11.79 17.14 13.75
CA ALA A 352 12.16 18.13 12.73
C ALA A 352 12.61 19.47 13.35
N LEU A 353 11.91 19.99 14.36
CA LEU A 353 12.33 21.21 15.07
C LEU A 353 13.65 21.01 15.83
N GLU A 354 13.80 19.87 16.51
CA GLU A 354 15.06 19.52 17.16
C GLU A 354 16.21 19.50 16.15
N THR A 355 15.99 18.94 14.96
CA THR A 355 16.96 18.91 13.86
C THR A 355 17.30 20.31 13.36
N LEU A 356 16.30 21.18 13.19
CA LEU A 356 16.50 22.57 12.77
C LEU A 356 17.28 23.39 13.80
N ALA A 357 17.23 23.04 15.08
CA ALA A 357 17.99 23.72 16.12
C ALA A 357 19.50 23.59 15.95
N TRP A 358 19.99 22.52 15.31
CA TRP A 358 21.43 22.25 15.09
C TRP A 358 22.08 23.08 13.97
N ASP A 359 21.34 24.02 13.36
CA ASP A 359 21.83 24.95 12.34
C ASP A 359 22.53 24.29 11.13
N LEU A 360 21.92 23.23 10.61
CA LEU A 360 22.44 22.44 9.48
C LEU A 360 22.35 23.15 8.12
N GLY A 361 21.96 24.42 8.06
CA GLY A 361 21.77 25.16 6.80
C GLY A 361 20.65 24.61 5.92
N ILE A 362 19.56 24.12 6.52
CA ILE A 362 18.39 23.61 5.77
C ILE A 362 17.73 24.75 4.98
N ASP A 363 17.54 24.56 3.68
CA ASP A 363 16.91 25.54 2.79
C ASP A 363 15.39 25.38 2.75
N VAL A 364 14.93 24.12 2.77
CA VAL A 364 13.52 23.77 2.63
C VAL A 364 13.16 22.57 3.52
N VAL A 365 11.98 22.62 4.13
CA VAL A 365 11.34 21.52 4.85
C VAL A 365 10.24 20.96 3.96
N LEU A 366 10.27 19.66 3.72
CA LEU A 366 9.22 18.91 3.05
C LEU A 366 8.55 18.01 4.08
N ALA A 367 7.28 18.23 4.41
CA ALA A 367 6.59 17.51 5.48
C ALA A 367 5.23 16.98 5.06
N ASP A 368 4.82 15.80 5.53
CA ASP A 368 3.41 15.40 5.46
C ASP A 368 2.54 16.33 6.34
N VAL A 369 1.33 16.63 5.89
CA VAL A 369 0.35 17.41 6.66
C VAL A 369 -0.05 16.66 7.93
N VAL A 370 -0.32 15.36 7.82
CA VAL A 370 -0.84 14.54 8.92
C VAL A 370 0.25 13.58 9.38
N MET A 371 0.78 13.81 10.58
CA MET A 371 1.83 12.99 11.22
C MET A 371 1.56 12.90 12.73
N PRO A 372 1.96 11.80 13.41
CA PRO A 372 1.88 11.68 14.87
C PRO A 372 2.78 12.72 15.57
N ILE A 373 2.51 12.96 16.85
CA ILE A 373 3.24 13.87 17.76
C ILE A 373 3.09 15.36 17.38
N MET A 374 3.46 15.75 16.16
CA MET A 374 3.32 17.10 15.63
C MET A 374 3.12 17.05 14.10
N GLY A 375 1.97 17.55 13.63
CA GLY A 375 1.64 17.60 12.21
C GLY A 375 2.34 18.73 11.45
N GLY A 376 2.32 18.65 10.11
CA GLY A 376 3.04 19.56 9.22
C GLY A 376 2.59 21.03 9.30
N LEU A 377 1.29 21.29 9.57
CA LEU A 377 0.78 22.66 9.73
C LEU A 377 1.34 23.35 10.98
N THR A 378 1.36 22.65 12.12
CA THR A 378 1.94 23.15 13.37
C THR A 378 3.46 23.33 13.24
N LEU A 379 4.13 22.40 12.56
CA LEU A 379 5.55 22.54 12.22
C LEU A 379 5.80 23.81 11.40
N ALA A 380 5.02 24.07 10.35
CA ALA A 380 5.18 25.23 9.48
C ALA A 380 5.05 26.56 10.23
N GLU A 381 4.07 26.67 11.12
CA GLU A 381 3.87 27.85 11.96
C GLU A 381 5.10 28.13 12.86
N ARG A 382 5.66 27.06 13.43
CA ARG A 382 6.82 27.15 14.32
C ARG A 382 8.10 27.47 13.57
N VAL A 383 8.35 26.82 12.43
CA VAL A 383 9.49 27.09 11.55
C VAL A 383 9.48 28.53 11.07
N ARG A 384 8.33 29.08 10.67
CA ARG A 384 8.24 30.50 10.29
C ARG A 384 8.66 31.44 11.43
N THR A 385 8.34 31.11 12.67
CA THR A 385 8.65 31.96 13.83
C THR A 385 10.12 31.88 14.21
N GLU A 386 10.69 30.67 14.23
CA GLU A 386 12.06 30.43 14.71
C GLU A 386 13.11 30.54 13.60
N ARG A 387 12.74 30.25 12.34
CA ARG A 387 13.59 30.17 11.16
C ARG A 387 12.86 30.72 9.92
N PRO A 388 12.52 32.02 9.88
CA PRO A 388 11.69 32.63 8.83
C PRO A 388 12.25 32.53 7.40
N ARG A 389 13.53 32.16 7.25
CA ARG A 389 14.17 31.93 5.95
C ARG A 389 13.86 30.56 5.35
N VAL A 390 13.60 29.57 6.20
CA VAL A 390 13.39 28.18 5.77
C VAL A 390 12.00 28.07 5.18
N ARG A 391 11.89 27.59 3.94
CA ARG A 391 10.61 27.39 3.27
C ARG A 391 10.00 26.06 3.71
N VAL A 392 8.68 26.00 3.88
CA VAL A 392 7.99 24.78 4.28
C VAL A 392 6.98 24.38 3.20
N LEU A 393 7.20 23.23 2.57
CA LEU A 393 6.31 22.60 1.61
C LEU A 393 5.57 21.43 2.29
N LEU A 394 4.26 21.38 2.14
CA LEU A 394 3.42 20.35 2.76
C LEU A 394 2.87 19.36 1.73
N LEU A 395 3.04 18.06 1.99
CA LEU A 395 2.46 16.97 1.22
C LEU A 395 1.05 16.65 1.75
N SER A 396 0.01 16.87 0.95
CA SER A 396 -1.39 16.67 1.32
C SER A 396 -2.04 15.52 0.55
N GLY A 397 -2.73 14.62 1.26
CA GLY A 397 -3.53 13.53 0.66
C GLY A 397 -4.94 13.92 0.19
N TYR A 398 -5.39 15.17 0.41
CA TYR A 398 -6.73 15.61 0.02
C TYR A 398 -6.67 16.54 -1.22
N PRO A 399 -7.29 16.16 -2.35
CA PRO A 399 -7.27 16.95 -3.59
C PRO A 399 -8.22 18.17 -3.59
N HIS A 400 -9.03 18.37 -2.54
CA HIS A 400 -10.15 19.32 -2.56
C HIS A 400 -9.95 20.67 -1.86
N ALA A 401 -8.80 20.96 -1.23
CA ALA A 401 -8.63 22.19 -0.46
C ALA A 401 -7.84 23.33 -1.14
N SER A 402 -7.52 23.24 -2.43
CA SER A 402 -6.67 24.26 -3.08
C SER A 402 -6.91 24.40 -4.57
N ARG A 403 -8.17 24.62 -4.94
CA ARG A 403 -8.52 25.36 -6.15
C ARG A 403 -9.52 26.45 -5.83
N SER A 404 -9.06 27.48 -5.12
CA SER A 404 -9.52 28.89 -5.23
C SER A 404 -9.03 29.69 -4.02
N THR A 405 -8.15 30.67 -4.26
CA THR A 405 -8.15 31.97 -3.56
C THR A 405 -8.12 32.03 -2.03
N GLU A 406 -7.81 30.94 -1.31
CA GLU A 406 -7.54 30.94 0.12
C GLU A 406 -6.07 31.27 0.36
N ALA A 407 -5.82 32.24 1.23
CA ALA A 407 -4.46 32.60 1.64
C ALA A 407 -3.76 31.37 2.24
N LEU A 408 -2.49 31.15 1.84
CA LEU A 408 -1.68 30.07 2.40
C LEU A 408 -1.65 30.16 3.94
N PRO A 409 -1.77 29.02 4.65
CA PRO A 409 -1.69 29.03 6.10
C PRO A 409 -0.39 29.66 6.61
N PRO A 410 -0.42 30.23 7.82
CA PRO A 410 0.72 30.94 8.40
C PRO A 410 1.99 30.06 8.45
N GLY A 411 2.99 30.33 7.60
CA GLY A 411 4.27 29.60 7.58
C GLY A 411 4.41 28.51 6.53
N VAL A 412 3.35 28.24 5.75
CA VAL A 412 3.39 27.32 4.63
C VAL A 412 3.77 28.07 3.35
N SER A 413 4.81 27.62 2.67
CA SER A 413 5.26 28.17 1.39
C SER A 413 4.53 27.57 0.20
N GLY A 414 4.00 26.34 0.33
CA GLY A 414 3.25 25.68 -0.73
C GLY A 414 2.70 24.31 -0.32
N PHE A 415 1.71 23.84 -1.08
CA PHE A 415 1.13 22.50 -0.95
C PHE A 415 1.45 21.65 -2.17
N LEU A 416 1.76 20.39 -1.90
CA LEU A 416 2.05 19.35 -2.87
C LEU A 416 1.03 18.23 -2.66
N HIS A 417 0.28 17.86 -3.70
CA HIS A 417 -0.81 16.89 -3.57
C HIS A 417 -0.32 15.47 -3.84
N LYS A 418 -0.62 14.54 -2.93
CA LYS A 418 -0.45 13.10 -3.18
C LYS A 418 -1.62 12.63 -4.09
N PRO A 419 -1.38 11.86 -5.17
CA PRO A 419 -0.07 11.38 -5.63
C PRO A 419 0.71 12.48 -6.36
N ILE A 420 1.94 12.73 -5.90
CA ILE A 420 2.88 13.65 -6.53
C ILE A 420 3.88 12.86 -7.36
N THR A 421 4.15 13.33 -8.58
CA THR A 421 5.22 12.77 -9.40
C THR A 421 6.58 13.27 -8.88
N LEU A 422 7.62 12.45 -8.99
CA LEU A 422 8.94 12.81 -8.49
C LEU A 422 9.52 14.04 -9.21
N SER A 423 9.22 14.20 -10.49
CA SER A 423 9.62 15.39 -11.28
C SER A 423 8.93 16.66 -10.82
N GLU A 424 7.63 16.60 -10.49
CA GLU A 424 6.90 17.74 -9.93
C GLU A 424 7.46 18.12 -8.55
N LEU A 425 7.74 17.13 -7.71
CA LEU A 425 8.34 17.34 -6.40
C LEU A 425 9.71 18.05 -6.51
N VAL A 426 10.59 17.56 -7.38
CA VAL A 426 11.92 18.16 -7.60
C VAL A 426 11.79 19.60 -8.10
N THR A 427 10.90 19.84 -9.07
CA THR A 427 10.68 21.19 -9.63
C THR A 427 10.27 22.19 -8.55
N GLN A 428 9.38 21.78 -7.65
CA GLN A 428 8.89 22.62 -6.55
C GLN A 428 9.94 22.84 -5.47
N LEU A 429 10.74 21.81 -5.15
CA LEU A 429 11.88 21.94 -4.23
C LEU A 429 12.94 22.88 -4.77
N GLU A 430 13.30 22.79 -6.05
CA GLU A 430 14.25 23.71 -6.68
C GLU A 430 13.75 25.16 -6.68
N ALA A 431 12.46 25.37 -6.90
CA ALA A 431 11.85 26.69 -6.78
C ALA A 431 11.98 27.23 -5.34
N ALA A 432 11.62 26.42 -4.34
CA ALA A 432 11.71 26.80 -2.94
C ALA A 432 13.15 27.10 -2.48
N VAL A 433 14.14 26.30 -2.90
CA VAL A 433 15.56 26.53 -2.60
C VAL A 433 16.05 27.84 -3.22
N ARG A 434 15.69 28.13 -4.49
CA ARG A 434 16.03 29.40 -5.13
C ARG A 434 15.41 30.59 -4.40
N GLU A 435 14.18 30.48 -3.93
CA GLU A 435 13.52 31.53 -3.13
C GLU A 435 14.21 31.75 -1.79
N THR A 436 14.64 30.67 -1.11
CA THR A 436 15.44 30.78 0.12
C THR A 436 16.75 31.54 -0.14
N ALA A 437 17.47 31.19 -1.22
CA ALA A 437 18.71 31.85 -1.61
C ALA A 437 18.52 33.33 -1.99
N ALA A 438 17.46 33.67 -2.74
CA ALA A 438 17.15 35.05 -3.11
C ALA A 438 16.79 35.94 -1.91
N THR A 439 16.32 35.34 -0.81
CA THR A 439 16.03 36.06 0.45
C THR A 439 17.30 36.29 1.29
N ALA A 440 18.44 35.69 0.90
CA ALA A 440 19.72 35.79 1.60
C ALA A 440 20.65 36.91 1.05
N GLU A 441 20.44 37.38 -0.18
CA GLU A 441 21.19 38.51 -0.75
C GLU A 441 20.64 39.86 -0.24
N PRO A 442 21.47 40.75 0.35
CA PRO A 442 21.04 42.10 0.66
C PRO A 442 20.79 42.86 -0.65
N SER A 443 19.58 43.42 -0.78
CA SER A 443 19.22 44.32 -1.88
C SER A 443 20.31 45.38 -2.08
N PRO A 444 20.89 45.53 -3.29
CA PRO A 444 21.79 46.64 -3.54
C PRO A 444 20.92 47.91 -3.53
N ALA A 445 21.09 48.71 -2.48
CA ALA A 445 20.47 50.02 -2.36
C ALA A 445 20.91 50.88 -3.55
N PHE A 446 20.05 50.95 -4.57
CA PHE A 446 20.10 52.01 -5.56
C PHE A 446 19.60 53.29 -4.88
N GLY A 447 20.53 54.15 -4.53
CA GLY A 447 20.26 55.50 -4.05
C GLY A 447 21.34 56.43 -4.56
N ARG A 448 21.13 56.97 -5.78
CA ARG A 448 21.79 58.20 -6.21
C ARG A 448 21.34 59.31 -5.26
N LEU A 449 22.28 60.05 -4.69
CA LEU A 449 22.49 61.49 -4.88
C LEU A 449 23.82 61.90 -4.22
#